data_AF-A0A7V5PE22-F1
#
_entry.id   AF-A0A7V5PE22-F1
#
_cell.length_a   1.000
_cell.length_b   1.000
_cell.length_c   1.000
_cell.angle_alpha   90.00
_cell.angle_beta   90.00
_cell.angle_gamma   90.00
#
_symmetry.space_group_name_H-M   'P 1'
#
loop_
_entity.id
_entity.type
_entity.pdbx_description
1 polymer ?
#
loop_
_entity_poly.entity_id
_entity_poly.type
_entity_poly.pdbx_seq_one_letter_code
_entity_poly.pdbx_strand_id
1 'polypeptide(L)'
;MISFEKIIKMRLMIPRFCVLIILFLFFQMSFFLQAQDTIRLTLNQVIKLAQEQSPQAVLAKHQFRSNYWMFRTYKAKYLPALTMNATLPDFNRIFEREYDFNTGQEYYVEKFRNNATLGLALTQNIGITGGTVFVNSNLTRFDELGKDSNTQYITTPVSVGLSQPIFNYNPLKWEKKIEPVRYEEAKKKYLDAMEDVNYRAVSLFFNLVLAQMNLEIARVNYHNSDTLYRIAQGRYNIGTIAENDLLQMQLRFLNAGTDLNKAGIDLQIKEYQLRSFLGFNENIKIDLIVPNEIPKITVEVSKALALAQKNNPDILSYQRQLLEARRDVMKAKQQKGINAELFASFGYTQRASTFPEAYQNLLNQQRVQVGFSLPILDWGLNKGKYKLAQSNEEVVKTNVRQNQIDFEQEVILNVAQFNLQDDQVAIAAKADTIAHKRYQVTKQRFLIGKISVLDLNVADTEKDVARRGYISALRQYWSYYFSLRRLTLHDFITQKDLSVDFTKLVQ
;
A
#
# COMPACT_ATOMS: atom_id res chain seq x y z
N MET A 1 -76.75 36.14 -21.54
CA MET A 1 -77.49 35.11 -20.78
C MET A 1 -77.02 33.75 -21.28
N ILE A 2 -76.36 33.00 -20.40
CA ILE A 2 -75.72 31.70 -20.67
C ILE A 2 -76.79 30.62 -20.79
N SER A 3 -76.68 29.68 -21.74
CA SER A 3 -77.12 28.27 -21.60
C SER A 3 -76.84 27.54 -22.93
N PHE A 4 -75.84 26.65 -22.99
CA PHE A 4 -76.00 25.19 -22.81
C PHE A 4 -76.84 24.51 -23.91
N GLU A 5 -76.25 24.30 -25.09
CA GLU A 5 -76.65 23.20 -25.98
C GLU A 5 -75.55 22.91 -27.02
N LYS A 6 -74.69 21.93 -26.71
CA LYS A 6 -74.06 21.00 -27.66
C LYS A 6 -73.08 20.08 -26.93
N ILE A 7 -73.65 19.15 -26.17
CA ILE A 7 -73.01 17.86 -25.90
C ILE A 7 -73.35 16.96 -27.12
N ILE A 8 -72.41 16.10 -27.49
CA ILE A 8 -72.53 14.96 -28.43
C ILE A 8 -72.23 15.28 -29.91
N LYS A 9 -70.93 15.32 -30.25
CA LYS A 9 -70.29 14.50 -31.30
C LYS A 9 -68.81 14.89 -31.40
N MET A 10 -67.95 14.30 -30.56
CA MET A 10 -66.51 14.27 -30.82
C MET A 10 -66.04 12.82 -30.73
N ARG A 11 -66.10 12.16 -31.89
CA ARG A 11 -65.52 10.85 -32.15
C ARG A 11 -64.02 10.91 -31.86
N LEU A 12 -63.52 9.89 -31.18
CA LEU A 12 -62.10 9.59 -31.04
C LEU A 12 -61.38 9.68 -32.40
N MET A 13 -60.47 10.65 -32.52
CA MET A 13 -59.33 10.56 -33.42
C MET A 13 -58.10 10.85 -32.58
N ILE A 14 -57.61 9.81 -31.88
CA ILE A 14 -56.21 9.80 -31.44
C ILE A 14 -55.39 9.80 -32.74
N PRO A 15 -54.58 10.83 -33.03
CA PRO A 15 -53.82 10.85 -34.26
C PRO A 15 -52.87 9.67 -34.26
N ARG A 16 -52.87 8.87 -35.33
CA ARG A 16 -51.98 7.70 -35.54
C ARG A 16 -50.50 8.04 -35.30
N PHE A 17 -50.14 9.32 -35.38
CA PHE A 17 -48.83 9.87 -35.08
C PHE A 17 -48.44 9.77 -33.58
N CYS A 18 -49.37 9.98 -32.65
CA CYS A 18 -49.09 9.85 -31.21
C CYS A 18 -48.90 8.39 -30.79
N VAL A 19 -49.61 7.45 -31.42
CA VAL A 19 -49.42 6.01 -31.18
C VAL A 19 -48.07 5.54 -31.70
N LEU A 20 -47.63 6.04 -32.86
CA LEU A 20 -46.30 5.77 -33.43
C LEU A 20 -45.16 6.34 -32.59
N ILE A 21 -45.32 7.54 -32.02
CA ILE A 21 -44.33 8.15 -31.12
C ILE A 21 -44.23 7.39 -29.79
N ILE A 22 -45.36 6.95 -29.22
CA ILE A 22 -45.36 6.14 -27.99
C ILE A 22 -44.77 4.75 -28.25
N LEU A 23 -45.05 4.12 -29.39
CA LEU A 23 -44.42 2.85 -29.80
C LEU A 23 -42.92 3.01 -30.08
N PHE A 24 -42.49 4.13 -30.68
CA PHE A 24 -41.08 4.41 -30.92
C PHE A 24 -40.32 4.71 -29.61
N LEU A 25 -40.95 5.42 -28.66
CA LEU A 25 -40.41 5.62 -27.30
C LEU A 25 -40.36 4.31 -26.50
N PHE A 26 -41.34 3.42 -26.64
CA PHE A 26 -41.30 2.07 -26.04
C PHE A 26 -40.22 1.19 -26.70
N PHE A 27 -40.03 1.31 -28.01
CA PHE A 27 -39.00 0.57 -28.75
C PHE A 27 -37.59 1.07 -28.40
N GLN A 28 -37.42 2.38 -28.16
CA GLN A 28 -36.15 2.96 -27.70
C GLN A 28 -35.86 2.68 -26.20
N MET A 29 -36.88 2.61 -25.34
CA MET A 29 -36.70 2.14 -23.95
C MET A 29 -36.31 0.65 -23.87
N SER A 30 -36.75 -0.16 -24.84
CA SER A 30 -36.41 -1.60 -24.88
C SER A 30 -34.93 -1.86 -25.19
N PHE A 31 -34.21 -0.89 -25.76
CA PHE A 31 -32.77 -0.97 -26.02
C PHE A 31 -31.89 -0.53 -24.84
N PHE A 32 -32.47 -0.01 -23.75
CA PHE A 32 -31.75 0.35 -22.51
C PHE A 32 -31.90 -0.67 -21.38
N LEU A 33 -32.42 -1.86 -21.66
CA LEU A 33 -32.09 -3.04 -20.87
C LEU A 33 -30.65 -3.40 -21.19
N GLN A 34 -29.69 -2.71 -20.56
CA GLN A 34 -28.31 -3.18 -20.53
C GLN A 34 -28.36 -4.64 -20.07
N ALA A 35 -27.97 -5.54 -20.97
CA ALA A 35 -27.58 -6.88 -20.59
C ALA A 35 -26.59 -6.72 -19.43
N GLN A 36 -26.95 -7.22 -18.25
CA GLN A 36 -25.99 -7.38 -17.18
C GLN A 36 -24.98 -8.40 -17.68
N ASP A 37 -23.88 -7.93 -18.27
CA ASP A 37 -22.81 -8.77 -18.77
C ASP A 37 -22.32 -9.61 -17.59
N THR A 38 -22.70 -10.89 -17.60
CA THR A 38 -22.31 -11.82 -16.56
C THR A 38 -20.90 -12.28 -16.89
N ILE A 39 -19.92 -11.82 -16.14
CA ILE A 39 -18.53 -12.20 -16.35
C ILE A 39 -18.24 -13.47 -15.58
N ARG A 40 -17.76 -14.48 -16.30
CA ARG A 40 -17.27 -15.72 -15.69
C ARG A 40 -15.79 -15.61 -15.38
N LEU A 41 -15.42 -15.79 -14.11
CA LEU A 41 -14.05 -15.66 -13.64
C LEU A 41 -13.57 -16.93 -12.91
N THR A 42 -12.38 -17.39 -13.26
CA THR A 42 -11.63 -18.40 -12.51
C THR A 42 -10.83 -17.74 -11.38
N LEU A 43 -10.37 -18.53 -10.41
CA LEU A 43 -9.51 -18.04 -9.32
C LEU A 43 -8.26 -17.30 -9.87
N ASN A 44 -7.59 -17.86 -10.88
CA ASN A 44 -6.40 -17.26 -11.48
C ASN A 44 -6.70 -15.91 -12.15
N GLN A 45 -7.86 -15.78 -12.81
CA GLN A 45 -8.28 -14.52 -13.40
C GLN A 45 -8.61 -13.47 -12.33
N VAL A 46 -9.27 -13.86 -11.24
CA VAL A 46 -9.54 -12.95 -10.11
C VAL A 46 -8.23 -12.47 -9.47
N ILE A 47 -7.26 -13.36 -9.26
CA ILE A 47 -5.93 -13.00 -8.75
C ILE A 47 -5.23 -12.04 -9.70
N LYS A 48 -5.21 -12.33 -11.01
CA LYS A 48 -4.57 -11.47 -12.00
C LYS A 48 -5.21 -10.08 -12.05
N LEU A 49 -6.54 -10.01 -12.10
CA LEU A 49 -7.27 -8.73 -12.06
C LEU A 49 -6.99 -7.98 -10.75
N ALA A 50 -6.96 -8.66 -9.60
CA ALA A 50 -6.61 -8.04 -8.34
C ALA A 50 -5.19 -7.45 -8.36
N GLN A 51 -4.22 -8.15 -8.95
CA GLN A 51 -2.85 -7.65 -9.09
C GLN A 51 -2.75 -6.43 -10.01
N GLU A 52 -3.57 -6.36 -11.05
CA GLU A 52 -3.50 -5.29 -12.06
C GLU A 52 -4.24 -4.02 -11.64
N GLN A 53 -5.43 -4.13 -11.06
CA GLN A 53 -6.34 -2.99 -10.86
C GLN A 53 -6.87 -2.81 -9.44
N SER A 54 -6.61 -3.73 -8.49
CA SER A 54 -7.12 -3.53 -7.13
C SER A 54 -6.53 -2.27 -6.49
N PRO A 55 -7.30 -1.53 -5.67
CA PRO A 55 -6.79 -0.35 -4.97
C PRO A 55 -5.56 -0.65 -4.10
N GLN A 56 -5.48 -1.86 -3.53
CA GLN A 56 -4.35 -2.31 -2.71
C GLN A 56 -3.08 -2.54 -3.55
N ALA A 57 -3.21 -3.14 -4.74
CA ALA A 57 -2.07 -3.30 -5.66
C ALA A 57 -1.56 -1.94 -6.18
N VAL A 58 -2.47 -1.01 -6.48
CA VAL A 58 -2.14 0.38 -6.85
C VAL A 58 -1.40 1.07 -5.71
N LEU A 59 -1.88 0.96 -4.47
CA LEU A 59 -1.21 1.50 -3.28
C LEU A 59 0.21 0.94 -3.12
N ALA A 60 0.37 -0.39 -3.22
CA ALA A 60 1.68 -1.05 -3.13
C ALA A 60 2.64 -0.52 -4.21
N LYS A 61 2.18 -0.34 -5.45
CA LYS A 61 2.97 0.23 -6.55
C LYS A 61 3.40 1.67 -6.25
N HIS A 62 2.49 2.51 -5.78
CA HIS A 62 2.83 3.90 -5.42
C HIS A 62 3.79 4.00 -4.23
N GLN A 63 3.62 3.15 -3.22
CA GLN A 63 4.54 3.07 -2.09
C GLN A 63 5.94 2.63 -2.54
N PHE A 64 6.05 1.66 -3.44
CA PHE A 64 7.33 1.28 -4.03
C PHE A 64 7.95 2.43 -4.84
N ARG A 65 7.17 3.11 -5.70
CA ARG A 65 7.63 4.29 -6.46
C ARG A 65 8.19 5.38 -5.54
N SER A 66 7.49 5.67 -4.43
CA SER A 66 7.96 6.63 -3.43
C SER A 66 9.31 6.22 -2.85
N ASN A 67 9.47 4.96 -2.42
CA ASN A 67 10.74 4.43 -1.91
C ASN A 67 11.87 4.45 -2.96
N TYR A 68 11.54 4.19 -4.23
CA TYR A 68 12.49 4.33 -5.33
C TYR A 68 12.99 5.77 -5.45
N TRP A 69 12.08 6.76 -5.46
CA TRP A 69 12.46 8.17 -5.56
C TRP A 69 13.21 8.66 -4.33
N MET A 70 12.91 8.12 -3.14
CA MET A 70 13.70 8.35 -1.93
C MET A 70 15.14 7.85 -2.10
N PHE A 71 15.32 6.65 -2.64
CA PHE A 71 16.65 6.10 -2.94
C PHE A 71 17.39 6.87 -4.05
N ARG A 72 16.68 7.32 -5.10
CA ARG A 72 17.27 8.19 -6.14
C ARG A 72 17.70 9.54 -5.58
N THR A 73 16.88 10.14 -4.72
CA THR A 73 17.21 11.37 -3.99
C THR A 73 18.43 11.17 -3.11
N TYR A 74 18.51 10.04 -2.38
CA TYR A 74 19.71 9.64 -1.64
C TYR A 74 20.94 9.62 -2.55
N LYS A 75 20.89 8.96 -3.71
CA LYS A 75 22.03 8.94 -4.65
C LYS A 75 22.40 10.33 -5.16
N ALA A 76 21.41 11.17 -5.44
CA ALA A 76 21.62 12.54 -5.91
C ALA A 76 22.34 13.42 -4.87
N LYS A 77 22.17 13.19 -3.56
CA LYS A 77 22.91 13.90 -2.50
C LYS A 77 24.44 13.75 -2.57
N TYR A 78 24.92 12.73 -3.28
CA TYR A 78 26.34 12.45 -3.48
C TYR A 78 26.85 12.94 -4.84
N LEU A 79 26.03 13.66 -5.62
CA LEU A 79 26.42 14.30 -6.87
C LEU A 79 26.62 15.81 -6.66
N PRO A 80 27.36 16.50 -7.56
CA PRO A 80 27.55 17.94 -7.45
C PRO A 80 26.21 18.66 -7.65
N ALA A 81 25.91 19.61 -6.78
CA ALA A 81 24.75 20.49 -6.90
C ALA A 81 25.21 21.90 -7.26
N LEU A 82 24.69 22.45 -8.36
CA LEU A 82 24.91 23.84 -8.77
C LEU A 82 23.69 24.67 -8.35
N THR A 83 23.92 25.70 -7.54
CA THR A 83 22.88 26.62 -7.10
C THR A 83 23.23 28.06 -7.48
N MET A 84 22.21 28.83 -7.85
CA MET A 84 22.31 30.26 -8.08
C MET A 84 21.46 30.97 -7.05
N ASN A 85 22.05 31.88 -6.29
CA ASN A 85 21.36 32.71 -5.32
C ASN A 85 21.51 34.17 -5.75
N ALA A 86 20.42 34.91 -5.75
CA ALA A 86 20.44 36.34 -6.06
C ALA A 86 19.53 37.09 -5.09
N THR A 87 20.02 38.21 -4.57
CA THR A 87 19.24 39.13 -3.73
C THR A 87 19.34 40.50 -4.38
N LEU A 88 18.27 40.92 -5.06
CA LEU A 88 18.24 42.10 -5.91
C LEU A 88 16.83 42.74 -5.88
N PRO A 89 16.67 44.02 -5.45
CA PRO A 89 17.57 44.86 -4.64
C PRO A 89 17.47 44.59 -3.13
N ASP A 90 18.49 44.98 -2.35
CA ASP A 90 18.48 44.99 -0.87
C ASP A 90 18.79 46.41 -0.36
N PHE A 91 17.73 47.20 -0.17
CA PHE A 91 17.85 48.57 0.35
C PHE A 91 17.87 48.56 1.87
N ASN A 92 18.92 49.13 2.45
CA ASN A 92 19.06 49.27 3.88
C ASN A 92 19.41 50.71 4.25
N ARG A 93 18.69 51.28 5.23
CA ARG A 93 18.95 52.60 5.79
C ARG A 93 19.19 52.47 7.28
N ILE A 94 20.39 52.80 7.71
CA ILE A 94 20.83 52.62 9.09
C ILE A 94 21.74 53.76 9.52
N PHE A 95 21.76 54.05 10.82
CA PHE A 95 22.77 54.91 11.42
C PHE A 95 23.97 54.05 11.82
N GLU A 96 25.12 54.30 11.23
CA GLU A 96 26.37 53.60 11.54
C GLU A 96 27.35 54.57 12.21
N ARG A 97 28.10 54.07 13.19
CA ARG A 97 29.11 54.85 13.90
C ARG A 97 30.36 54.95 13.02
N GLU A 98 30.74 56.17 12.64
CA GLU A 98 31.91 56.45 11.82
C GLU A 98 32.94 57.23 12.65
N TYR A 99 34.21 56.84 12.51
CA TYR A 99 35.34 57.50 13.17
C TYR A 99 35.95 58.52 12.22
N ASP A 100 35.92 59.79 12.61
CA ASP A 100 36.57 60.85 11.86
C ASP A 100 38.06 60.92 12.23
N PHE A 101 38.92 60.50 11.29
CA PHE A 101 40.37 60.49 11.46
C PHE A 101 40.98 61.88 11.67
N ASN A 102 40.30 62.96 11.26
CA ASN A 102 40.83 64.32 11.38
C ASN A 102 40.49 64.96 12.73
N THR A 103 39.31 64.64 13.29
CA THR A 103 38.83 65.24 14.55
C THR A 103 38.95 64.29 15.75
N GLY A 104 39.17 63.00 15.50
CA GLY A 104 39.28 61.97 16.53
C GLY A 104 37.97 61.65 17.26
N GLN A 105 36.83 62.16 16.77
CA GLN A 105 35.51 61.94 17.35
C GLN A 105 34.72 60.87 16.57
N GLU A 106 33.82 60.19 17.28
CA GLU A 106 32.88 59.23 16.70
C GLU A 106 31.50 59.86 16.59
N TYR A 107 30.88 59.78 15.40
CA TYR A 107 29.51 60.25 15.20
C TYR A 107 28.69 59.18 14.47
N TYR A 108 27.37 59.20 14.68
CA TYR A 108 26.46 58.37 13.91
C TYR A 108 26.08 59.07 12.62
N VAL A 109 26.35 58.42 11.49
CA VAL A 109 26.02 58.92 10.16
C VAL A 109 24.94 58.04 9.56
N GLU A 110 23.91 58.66 8.99
CA GLU A 110 22.91 57.95 8.19
C GLU A 110 23.56 57.41 6.92
N LYS A 111 23.50 56.09 6.71
CA LYS A 111 23.96 55.42 5.50
C LYS A 111 22.75 54.78 4.84
N PHE A 112 22.51 55.14 3.58
CA PHE A 112 21.47 54.52 2.77
C PHE A 112 22.13 53.72 1.66
N ARG A 113 21.99 52.39 1.70
CA ARG A 113 22.73 51.46 0.85
C ARG A 113 21.79 50.59 0.04
N ASN A 114 22.23 50.19 -1.15
CA ASN A 114 21.62 49.13 -1.93
C ASN A 114 22.66 48.04 -2.19
N ASN A 115 22.40 46.83 -1.68
CA ASN A 115 23.23 45.66 -1.92
C ASN A 115 22.57 44.76 -2.95
N ALA A 116 23.22 44.59 -4.08
CA ALA A 116 22.77 43.71 -5.14
C ALA A 116 23.74 42.52 -5.23
N THR A 117 23.32 41.32 -4.82
CA THR A 117 24.19 40.13 -4.79
C THR A 117 23.74 39.07 -5.77
N LEU A 118 24.70 38.44 -6.45
CA LEU A 118 24.53 37.28 -7.30
C LEU A 118 25.66 36.28 -6.98
N GLY A 119 25.29 35.06 -6.61
CA GLY A 119 26.22 33.99 -6.28
C GLY A 119 25.88 32.72 -7.02
N LEU A 120 26.90 32.08 -7.59
CA LEU A 120 26.85 30.71 -8.12
C LEU A 120 27.68 29.81 -7.21
N ALA A 121 27.15 28.67 -6.80
CA ALA A 121 27.82 27.72 -5.92
C ALA A 121 27.66 26.29 -6.44
N LEU A 122 28.78 25.65 -6.79
CA LEU A 122 28.86 24.23 -7.09
C LEU A 122 29.35 23.50 -5.84
N THR A 123 28.54 22.60 -5.28
CA THR A 123 28.81 21.94 -4.00
C THR A 123 28.77 20.42 -4.14
N GLN A 124 29.76 19.73 -3.58
CA GLN A 124 29.89 18.26 -3.59
C GLN A 124 30.16 17.73 -2.18
N ASN A 125 29.31 16.82 -1.71
CA ASN A 125 29.49 16.16 -0.42
C ASN A 125 30.51 15.01 -0.50
N ILE A 126 31.32 14.85 0.56
CA ILE A 126 32.28 13.76 0.73
C ILE A 126 31.69 12.72 1.70
N GLY A 127 31.19 11.61 1.17
CA GLY A 127 30.45 10.62 1.97
C GLY A 127 31.24 9.99 3.13
N ILE A 128 32.56 9.80 2.98
CA ILE A 128 33.40 9.13 3.98
C ILE A 128 33.67 10.00 5.22
N THR A 129 33.88 11.29 5.03
CA THR A 129 34.25 12.22 6.11
C THR A 129 33.08 13.11 6.54
N GLY A 130 32.02 13.22 5.73
CA GLY A 130 30.90 14.12 6.00
C GLY A 130 31.19 15.58 5.64
N GLY A 131 32.37 15.85 5.07
CA GLY A 131 32.73 17.18 4.60
C GLY A 131 32.14 17.51 3.23
N THR A 132 32.37 18.73 2.79
CA THR A 132 31.82 19.29 1.56
C THR A 132 32.90 20.12 0.87
N VAL A 133 33.12 19.85 -0.42
CA VAL A 133 33.95 20.69 -1.29
C VAL A 133 33.01 21.58 -2.09
N PHE A 134 33.38 22.84 -2.26
CA PHE A 134 32.58 23.80 -3.01
C PHE A 134 33.43 24.69 -3.91
N VAL A 135 32.81 25.19 -4.97
CA VAL A 135 33.35 26.22 -5.86
C VAL A 135 32.30 27.30 -5.99
N ASN A 136 32.66 28.53 -5.62
CA ASN A 136 31.75 29.66 -5.64
C ASN A 136 32.26 30.75 -6.59
N SER A 137 31.31 31.46 -7.22
CA SER A 137 31.53 32.69 -7.96
C SER A 137 30.53 33.72 -7.46
N ASN A 138 30.99 34.85 -6.93
CA ASN A 138 30.13 35.87 -6.35
C ASN A 138 30.35 37.23 -7.01
N LEU A 139 29.27 37.98 -7.14
CA LEU A 139 29.23 39.37 -7.56
C LEU A 139 28.34 40.13 -6.59
N THR A 140 28.87 41.19 -6.03
CA THR A 140 28.13 42.16 -5.23
C THR A 140 28.28 43.52 -5.87
N ARG A 141 27.16 44.14 -6.25
CA ARG A 141 27.08 45.57 -6.51
C ARG A 141 26.62 46.25 -5.24
N PHE A 142 27.45 47.15 -4.73
CA PHE A 142 27.23 47.96 -3.56
C PHE A 142 27.02 49.40 -4.02
N ASP A 143 25.83 49.96 -3.81
CA ASP A 143 25.59 51.38 -4.03
C ASP A 143 25.40 52.07 -2.68
N GLU A 144 26.23 53.07 -2.38
CA GLU A 144 25.98 54.06 -1.33
C GLU A 144 25.13 55.19 -1.95
N LEU A 145 23.99 55.48 -1.34
CA LEU A 145 22.97 56.40 -1.83
C LEU A 145 22.93 57.63 -0.90
N GLY A 146 22.78 58.82 -1.48
CA GLY A 146 22.73 60.06 -0.71
C GLY A 146 23.67 61.13 -1.28
N LYS A 147 24.24 61.96 -0.41
CA LYS A 147 25.10 63.09 -0.79
C LYS A 147 26.43 62.63 -1.41
N ASP A 148 27.01 61.55 -0.88
CA ASP A 148 28.27 60.97 -1.36
C ASP A 148 27.99 59.66 -2.09
N SER A 149 27.22 59.74 -3.18
CA SER A 149 26.83 58.54 -3.92
C SER A 149 28.04 57.87 -4.55
N ASN A 150 28.13 56.55 -4.37
CA ASN A 150 29.23 55.76 -4.89
C ASN A 150 28.76 54.35 -5.22
N THR A 151 29.17 53.84 -6.37
CA THR A 151 28.91 52.46 -6.77
C THR A 151 30.22 51.70 -6.78
N GLN A 152 30.20 50.52 -6.15
CA GLN A 152 31.32 49.60 -6.11
C GLN A 152 30.85 48.20 -6.52
N TYR A 153 31.69 47.51 -7.26
CA TYR A 153 31.53 46.11 -7.61
C TYR A 153 32.60 45.33 -6.87
N ILE A 154 32.16 44.36 -6.07
CA ILE A 154 33.02 43.40 -5.37
C ILE A 154 32.77 42.05 -6.02
N THR A 155 33.83 41.41 -6.48
CA THR A 155 33.74 40.10 -7.12
C THR A 155 34.59 39.09 -6.38
N THR A 156 34.15 37.85 -6.47
CA THR A 156 34.94 36.66 -6.17
C THR A 156 34.77 35.75 -7.38
N PRO A 157 35.53 35.94 -8.48
CA PRO A 157 35.26 35.25 -9.75
C PRO A 157 35.31 33.72 -9.61
N VAL A 158 36.26 33.22 -8.83
CA VAL A 158 36.35 31.81 -8.46
C VAL A 158 36.93 31.71 -7.05
N SER A 159 36.27 30.94 -6.20
CA SER A 159 36.79 30.50 -4.89
C SER A 159 36.47 29.03 -4.68
N VAL A 160 37.49 28.24 -4.39
CA VAL A 160 37.38 26.81 -4.07
C VAL A 160 37.55 26.65 -2.57
N GLY A 161 36.71 25.85 -1.94
CA GLY A 161 36.82 25.59 -0.51
C GLY A 161 36.41 24.19 -0.09
N LEU A 162 36.75 23.89 1.16
CA LEU A 162 36.50 22.66 1.88
C LEU A 162 35.94 23.03 3.25
N SER A 163 34.77 22.49 3.59
CA SER A 163 34.23 22.44 4.95
C SER A 163 34.30 21.00 5.42
N GLN A 164 35.03 20.73 6.49
CA GLN A 164 35.23 19.39 6.99
C GLN A 164 34.89 19.33 8.48
N PRO A 165 33.77 18.69 8.86
CA PRO A 165 33.51 18.38 10.25
C PRO A 165 34.51 17.32 10.74
N ILE A 166 35.09 17.56 11.90
CA ILE A 166 36.05 16.70 12.58
C ILE A 166 35.45 16.30 13.93
N PHE A 167 35.41 14.99 14.21
CA PHE A 167 34.75 14.38 15.37
C PHE A 167 33.21 14.44 15.40
N ASN A 168 32.58 15.28 14.58
CA ASN A 168 31.12 15.35 14.49
C ASN A 168 30.50 14.05 13.92
N TYR A 169 29.20 13.91 14.14
CA TYR A 169 28.39 12.87 13.52
C TYR A 169 28.34 13.02 12.00
N ASN A 170 28.73 11.97 11.27
CA ASN A 170 28.68 11.91 9.82
C ASN A 170 27.39 11.20 9.37
N PRO A 171 26.33 11.95 8.98
CA PRO A 171 25.08 11.36 8.49
C PRO A 171 25.29 10.59 7.18
N LEU A 172 26.14 11.07 6.28
CA LEU A 172 26.35 10.46 4.96
C LEU A 172 26.94 9.04 5.06
N LYS A 173 27.86 8.82 6.01
CA LYS A 173 28.40 7.48 6.28
C LYS A 173 27.32 6.49 6.69
N TRP A 174 26.32 6.92 7.45
CA TRP A 174 25.22 6.07 7.89
C TRP A 174 24.14 5.92 6.82
N GLU A 175 23.79 6.98 6.09
CA GLU A 175 22.91 6.89 4.92
C GLU A 175 23.46 5.88 3.90
N LYS A 176 24.78 5.89 3.62
CA LYS A 176 25.43 4.92 2.74
C LYS A 176 25.30 3.46 3.20
N LYS A 177 25.09 3.21 4.50
CA LYS A 177 24.85 1.87 5.05
C LYS A 177 23.37 1.50 5.08
N ILE A 178 22.50 2.46 5.37
CA ILE A 178 21.07 2.23 5.65
C ILE A 178 20.23 2.26 4.37
N GLU A 179 20.45 3.24 3.49
CA GLU A 179 19.59 3.47 2.32
C GLU A 179 19.60 2.31 1.31
N PRO A 180 20.72 1.60 1.04
CA PRO A 180 20.69 0.39 0.22
C PRO A 180 19.84 -0.73 0.82
N VAL A 181 19.97 -0.98 2.14
CA VAL A 181 19.16 -2.00 2.84
C VAL A 181 17.69 -1.62 2.80
N ARG A 182 17.36 -0.35 3.02
CA ARG A 182 15.99 0.19 2.93
C ARG A 182 15.39 0.04 1.52
N TYR A 183 16.21 0.24 0.47
CA TYR A 183 15.73 0.07 -0.91
C TYR A 183 15.48 -1.41 -1.26
N GLU A 184 16.35 -2.32 -0.84
CA GLU A 184 16.10 -3.76 -0.98
C GLU A 184 14.90 -4.22 -0.15
N GLU A 185 14.73 -3.71 1.07
CA GLU A 185 13.54 -3.92 1.90
C GLU A 185 12.28 -3.47 1.15
N ALA A 186 12.29 -2.30 0.51
CA ALA A 186 11.16 -1.79 -0.25
C ALA A 186 10.79 -2.68 -1.45
N LYS A 187 11.77 -3.27 -2.15
CA LYS A 187 11.51 -4.24 -3.23
C LYS A 187 10.81 -5.49 -2.70
N LYS A 188 11.30 -6.05 -1.60
CA LYS A 188 10.71 -7.25 -0.98
C LYS A 188 9.34 -6.95 -0.37
N LYS A 189 9.15 -5.77 0.23
CA LYS A 189 7.84 -5.30 0.72
C LYS A 189 6.81 -5.13 -0.38
N TYR A 190 7.21 -4.70 -1.57
CA TYR A 190 6.30 -4.67 -2.71
C TYR A 190 5.81 -6.07 -3.06
N LEU A 191 6.72 -7.06 -3.14
CA LEU A 191 6.35 -8.45 -3.41
C LEU A 191 5.45 -9.03 -2.31
N ASP A 192 5.77 -8.78 -1.03
CA ASP A 192 4.93 -9.17 0.11
C ASP A 192 3.51 -8.59 0.00
N ALA A 193 3.40 -7.30 -0.31
CA ALA A 193 2.11 -6.64 -0.49
C ALA A 193 1.31 -7.23 -1.66
N MET A 194 1.97 -7.61 -2.76
CA MET A 194 1.29 -8.29 -3.88
C MET A 194 0.81 -9.69 -3.49
N GLU A 195 1.54 -10.41 -2.64
CA GLU A 195 1.08 -11.70 -2.11
C GLU A 195 -0.07 -11.53 -1.10
N ASP A 196 -0.11 -10.43 -0.32
CA ASP A 196 -1.27 -10.09 0.50
C ASP A 196 -2.51 -9.77 -0.35
N VAL A 197 -2.33 -9.10 -1.50
CA VAL A 197 -3.39 -8.92 -2.50
C VAL A 197 -3.91 -10.27 -3.01
N ASN A 198 -3.02 -11.22 -3.32
CA ASN A 198 -3.41 -12.56 -3.75
C ASN A 198 -4.19 -13.30 -2.64
N TYR A 199 -3.71 -13.25 -1.40
CA TYR A 199 -4.37 -13.85 -0.25
C TYR A 199 -5.79 -13.29 -0.03
N ARG A 200 -5.96 -11.97 -0.14
CA ARG A 200 -7.28 -11.31 -0.04
C ARG A 200 -8.18 -11.68 -1.22
N ALA A 201 -7.62 -11.76 -2.44
CA ALA A 201 -8.35 -12.17 -3.63
C ALA A 201 -8.93 -13.58 -3.47
N VAL A 202 -8.13 -14.53 -2.96
CA VAL A 202 -8.57 -15.90 -2.64
C VAL A 202 -9.71 -15.88 -1.63
N SER A 203 -9.55 -15.13 -0.53
CA SER A 203 -10.58 -15.03 0.52
C SER A 203 -11.91 -14.51 -0.04
N LEU A 204 -11.88 -13.43 -0.84
CA LEU A 204 -13.07 -12.84 -1.44
C LEU A 204 -13.69 -13.73 -2.53
N PHE A 205 -12.85 -14.38 -3.34
CA PHE A 205 -13.29 -15.37 -4.34
C PHE A 205 -14.12 -16.46 -3.66
N PHE A 206 -13.57 -17.12 -2.64
CA PHE A 206 -14.28 -18.22 -1.98
C PHE A 206 -15.46 -17.75 -1.13
N ASN A 207 -15.45 -16.52 -0.60
CA ASN A 207 -16.64 -15.94 0.03
C ASN A 207 -17.79 -15.82 -0.97
N LEU A 208 -17.52 -15.36 -2.21
CA LEU A 208 -18.54 -15.28 -3.25
C LEU A 208 -18.97 -16.65 -3.77
N VAL A 209 -18.03 -17.60 -3.97
CA VAL A 209 -18.37 -18.98 -4.34
C VAL A 209 -19.31 -19.61 -3.31
N LEU A 210 -19.01 -19.46 -2.01
CA LEU A 210 -19.87 -19.97 -0.95
C LEU A 210 -21.25 -19.32 -0.99
N ALA A 211 -21.35 -18.01 -1.24
CA ALA A 211 -22.63 -17.31 -1.33
C ALA A 211 -23.46 -17.74 -2.55
N GLN A 212 -22.83 -17.89 -3.72
CA GLN A 212 -23.47 -18.41 -4.95
C GLN A 212 -24.02 -19.81 -4.74
N MET A 213 -23.19 -20.69 -4.14
CA MET A 213 -23.57 -22.06 -3.83
C MET A 213 -24.67 -22.12 -2.76
N ASN A 214 -24.60 -21.29 -1.71
CA ASN A 214 -25.65 -21.23 -0.69
C ASN A 214 -26.98 -20.76 -1.27
N LEU A 215 -26.99 -19.83 -2.23
CA LEU A 215 -28.21 -19.44 -2.93
C LEU A 215 -28.77 -20.59 -3.77
N GLU A 216 -27.90 -21.34 -4.46
CA GLU A 216 -28.32 -22.51 -5.24
C GLU A 216 -28.92 -23.60 -4.33
N ILE A 217 -28.24 -23.93 -3.23
CA ILE A 217 -28.71 -24.86 -2.21
C ILE A 217 -30.06 -24.40 -1.63
N ALA A 218 -30.17 -23.14 -1.22
CA ALA A 218 -31.41 -22.61 -0.64
C ALA A 218 -32.57 -22.64 -1.64
N ARG A 219 -32.31 -22.37 -2.92
CA ARG A 219 -33.31 -22.47 -3.99
C ARG A 219 -33.78 -23.90 -4.18
N VAL A 220 -32.86 -24.85 -4.28
CA VAL A 220 -33.17 -26.28 -4.43
C VAL A 220 -33.94 -26.78 -3.20
N ASN A 221 -33.52 -26.40 -1.99
CA ASN A 221 -34.18 -26.78 -0.74
C ASN A 221 -35.58 -26.19 -0.61
N TYR A 222 -35.80 -24.95 -1.07
CA TYR A 222 -37.13 -24.33 -1.13
C TYR A 222 -38.07 -25.13 -2.05
N HIS A 223 -37.65 -25.43 -3.29
CA HIS A 223 -38.46 -26.23 -4.22
C HIS A 223 -38.72 -27.66 -3.74
N ASN A 224 -37.70 -28.31 -3.15
CA ASN A 224 -37.85 -29.63 -2.56
C ASN A 224 -38.84 -29.60 -1.38
N SER A 225 -38.73 -28.60 -0.49
CA SER A 225 -39.59 -28.49 0.70
C SER A 225 -41.04 -28.16 0.32
N ASP A 226 -41.27 -27.34 -0.70
CA ASP A 226 -42.61 -27.09 -1.26
C ASP A 226 -43.26 -28.40 -1.75
N THR A 227 -42.52 -29.15 -2.58
CA THR A 227 -43.01 -30.43 -3.13
C THR A 227 -43.28 -31.45 -2.02
N LEU A 228 -42.37 -31.59 -1.06
CA LEU A 228 -42.52 -32.52 0.06
C LEU A 228 -43.68 -32.13 0.98
N TYR A 229 -43.89 -30.84 1.22
CA TYR A 229 -45.03 -30.35 1.99
C TYR A 229 -46.36 -30.67 1.31
N ARG A 230 -46.46 -30.48 -0.02
CA ARG A 230 -47.65 -30.87 -0.80
C ARG A 230 -47.92 -32.37 -0.73
N ILE A 231 -46.88 -33.20 -0.80
CA ILE A 231 -47.01 -34.66 -0.65
C ILE A 231 -47.48 -35.01 0.76
N ALA A 232 -46.92 -34.37 1.79
CA ALA A 232 -47.32 -34.58 3.19
C ALA A 232 -48.78 -34.20 3.43
N GLN A 233 -49.25 -33.08 2.87
CA GLN A 233 -50.67 -32.68 2.90
C GLN A 233 -51.56 -33.77 2.29
N GLY A 234 -51.20 -34.28 1.11
CA GLY A 234 -51.93 -35.37 0.46
C GLY A 234 -51.99 -36.63 1.32
N ARG A 235 -50.86 -37.03 1.93
CA ARG A 235 -50.78 -38.20 2.81
C ARG A 235 -51.57 -38.04 4.11
N TYR A 236 -51.63 -36.84 4.66
CA TYR A 236 -52.41 -36.51 5.85
C TYR A 236 -53.91 -36.62 5.58
N ASN A 237 -54.36 -36.11 4.42
CA ASN A 237 -55.76 -36.19 4.01
C ASN A 237 -56.28 -37.64 3.85
N ILE A 238 -55.39 -38.59 3.55
CA ILE A 238 -55.71 -40.03 3.47
C ILE A 238 -55.30 -40.83 4.72
N GLY A 239 -54.90 -40.16 5.81
CA GLY A 239 -54.58 -40.77 7.10
C GLY A 239 -53.28 -41.58 7.15
N THR A 240 -52.34 -41.35 6.22
CA THR A 240 -51.09 -42.14 6.08
C THR A 240 -49.84 -41.46 6.63
N ILE A 241 -50.00 -40.32 7.33
CA ILE A 241 -48.94 -39.59 8.02
C ILE A 241 -49.53 -38.86 9.24
N ALA A 242 -48.74 -38.65 10.30
CA ALA A 242 -49.18 -37.94 11.50
C ALA A 242 -49.23 -36.41 11.28
N GLU A 243 -50.07 -35.72 12.05
CA GLU A 243 -50.15 -34.25 12.04
C GLU A 243 -48.81 -33.60 12.38
N ASN A 244 -48.08 -34.16 13.35
CA ASN A 244 -46.74 -33.69 13.72
C ASN A 244 -45.77 -33.67 12.53
N ASP A 245 -45.79 -34.70 11.68
CA ASP A 245 -44.92 -34.78 10.51
C ASP A 245 -45.34 -33.76 9.44
N LEU A 246 -46.66 -33.51 9.29
CA LEU A 246 -47.18 -32.46 8.41
C LEU A 246 -46.72 -31.07 8.86
N LEU A 247 -46.86 -30.77 10.17
CA LEU A 247 -46.42 -29.51 10.75
C LEU A 247 -44.91 -29.30 10.60
N GLN A 248 -44.11 -30.36 10.77
CA GLN A 248 -42.66 -30.30 10.50
C GLN A 248 -42.35 -29.98 9.04
N MET A 249 -43.10 -30.52 8.08
CA MET A 249 -42.92 -30.19 6.67
C MET A 249 -43.35 -28.77 6.32
N GLN A 250 -44.43 -28.27 6.93
CA GLN A 250 -44.82 -26.87 6.79
C GLN A 250 -43.74 -25.93 7.33
N LEU A 251 -43.25 -26.18 8.54
CA LEU A 251 -42.20 -25.36 9.16
C LEU A 251 -40.92 -25.35 8.30
N ARG A 252 -40.53 -26.51 7.76
CA ARG A 252 -39.37 -26.61 6.86
C ARG A 252 -39.53 -25.76 5.60
N PHE A 253 -40.70 -25.79 4.97
CA PHE A 253 -40.98 -24.96 3.80
C PHE A 253 -40.85 -23.45 4.11
N LEU A 254 -41.41 -23.00 5.23
CA LEU A 254 -41.29 -21.60 5.67
C LEU A 254 -39.84 -21.20 5.97
N ASN A 255 -39.09 -22.08 6.64
CA ASN A 255 -37.67 -21.86 6.92
C ASN A 255 -36.83 -21.80 5.63
N ALA A 256 -37.08 -22.71 4.68
CA ALA A 256 -36.39 -22.71 3.39
C ALA A 256 -36.65 -21.42 2.59
N GLY A 257 -37.85 -20.84 2.69
CA GLY A 257 -38.16 -19.53 2.08
C GLY A 257 -37.38 -18.38 2.73
N THR A 258 -37.24 -18.43 4.06
CA THR A 258 -36.41 -17.46 4.81
C THR A 258 -34.93 -17.58 4.43
N ASP A 259 -34.41 -18.80 4.31
CA ASP A 259 -33.02 -19.06 3.95
C ASP A 259 -32.72 -18.66 2.50
N LEU A 260 -33.67 -18.84 1.58
CA LEU A 260 -33.55 -18.36 0.19
C LEU A 260 -33.39 -16.84 0.14
N ASN A 261 -34.21 -16.10 0.89
CA ASN A 261 -34.10 -14.64 0.94
C ASN A 261 -32.77 -14.18 1.55
N LYS A 262 -32.35 -14.81 2.66
CA LYS A 262 -31.06 -14.51 3.30
C LYS A 262 -29.87 -14.79 2.37
N ALA A 263 -29.87 -15.94 1.70
CA ALA A 263 -28.83 -16.30 0.74
C ALA A 263 -28.79 -15.33 -0.46
N GLY A 264 -29.95 -14.81 -0.88
CA GLY A 264 -30.03 -13.78 -1.92
C GLY A 264 -29.34 -12.48 -1.53
N ILE A 265 -29.57 -12.00 -0.31
CA ILE A 265 -28.92 -10.79 0.22
C ILE A 265 -27.42 -11.01 0.45
N ASP A 266 -27.02 -12.16 1.02
CA ASP A 266 -25.61 -12.47 1.24
C ASP A 266 -24.82 -12.52 -0.08
N LEU A 267 -25.40 -13.12 -1.14
CA LEU A 267 -24.81 -13.10 -2.47
C LEU A 267 -24.54 -11.67 -2.95
N GLN A 268 -25.52 -10.78 -2.85
CA GLN A 268 -25.36 -9.38 -3.26
C GLN A 268 -24.23 -8.68 -2.49
N ILE A 269 -24.12 -8.93 -1.18
CA ILE A 269 -23.05 -8.37 -0.34
C ILE A 269 -21.68 -8.90 -0.79
N LYS A 270 -21.52 -10.22 -0.97
CA LYS A 270 -20.23 -10.81 -1.37
C LYS A 270 -19.83 -10.42 -2.78
N GLU A 271 -20.79 -10.29 -3.68
CA GLU A 271 -20.56 -9.84 -5.06
C GLU A 271 -20.08 -8.39 -5.09
N TYR A 272 -20.72 -7.50 -4.30
CA TYR A 272 -20.27 -6.13 -4.12
C TYR A 272 -18.84 -6.05 -3.55
N GLN A 273 -18.54 -6.86 -2.52
CA GLN A 273 -17.21 -6.89 -1.90
C GLN A 273 -16.12 -7.30 -2.90
N LEU A 274 -16.35 -8.36 -3.70
CA LEU A 274 -15.40 -8.79 -4.71
C LEU A 274 -15.28 -7.74 -5.83
N ARG A 275 -16.39 -7.17 -6.31
CA ARG A 275 -16.37 -6.11 -7.35
C ARG A 275 -15.58 -4.90 -6.92
N SER A 276 -15.84 -4.40 -5.72
CA SER A 276 -15.14 -3.25 -5.17
C SER A 276 -13.65 -3.52 -5.02
N PHE A 277 -13.27 -4.72 -4.56
CA PHE A 277 -11.87 -5.12 -4.46
C PHE A 277 -11.18 -5.24 -5.83
N LEU A 278 -11.89 -5.76 -6.84
CA LEU A 278 -11.40 -5.84 -8.21
C LEU A 278 -11.44 -4.50 -8.95
N GLY A 279 -11.99 -3.43 -8.38
CA GLY A 279 -12.05 -2.11 -9.02
C GLY A 279 -13.12 -2.00 -10.12
N PHE A 280 -14.14 -2.85 -10.12
CA PHE A 280 -15.26 -2.72 -11.05
C PHE A 280 -16.22 -1.61 -10.61
N ASN A 281 -16.40 -0.59 -11.46
CA ASN A 281 -17.27 0.56 -11.20
C ASN A 281 -18.73 0.33 -11.62
N GLU A 282 -19.00 -0.68 -12.44
CA GLU A 282 -20.31 -0.98 -13.00
C GLU A 282 -21.03 -2.09 -12.22
N ASN A 283 -22.35 -2.18 -12.40
CA ASN A 283 -23.18 -3.23 -11.82
C ASN A 283 -23.10 -4.53 -12.63
N ILE A 284 -21.90 -5.09 -12.69
CA ILE A 284 -21.58 -6.33 -13.39
C ILE A 284 -21.97 -7.51 -12.51
N LYS A 285 -22.52 -8.57 -13.11
CA LYS A 285 -22.75 -9.83 -12.42
C LYS A 285 -21.53 -10.73 -12.55
N ILE A 286 -21.06 -11.31 -11.45
CA ILE A 286 -19.89 -12.21 -11.44
C ILE A 286 -20.35 -13.63 -11.20
N ASP A 287 -19.92 -14.55 -12.06
CA ASP A 287 -20.12 -16.00 -11.95
C ASP A 287 -18.74 -16.67 -11.77
N LEU A 288 -18.52 -17.39 -10.67
CA LEU A 288 -17.19 -17.89 -10.32
C LEU A 288 -17.04 -19.38 -10.65
N ILE A 289 -15.93 -19.72 -11.30
CA ILE A 289 -15.58 -21.09 -11.64
C ILE A 289 -14.65 -21.65 -10.57
N VAL A 290 -15.16 -22.59 -9.76
CA VAL A 290 -14.41 -23.26 -8.70
C VAL A 290 -13.29 -24.12 -9.30
N PRO A 291 -12.06 -24.07 -8.76
CA PRO A 291 -11.00 -24.98 -9.16
C PRO A 291 -11.34 -26.44 -8.83
N ASN A 292 -11.21 -27.33 -9.81
CA ASN A 292 -11.53 -28.76 -9.64
C ASN A 292 -10.38 -29.57 -9.03
N GLU A 293 -9.16 -29.04 -9.09
CA GLU A 293 -7.95 -29.72 -8.64
C GLU A 293 -7.05 -28.74 -7.87
N ILE A 294 -6.29 -29.29 -6.92
CA ILE A 294 -5.24 -28.58 -6.20
C ILE A 294 -3.88 -29.20 -6.57
N PRO A 295 -2.82 -28.39 -6.71
CA PRO A 295 -1.47 -28.90 -6.88
C PRO A 295 -1.03 -29.72 -5.65
N LYS A 296 -0.49 -30.91 -5.87
CA LYS A 296 0.08 -31.73 -4.79
C LYS A 296 1.49 -31.29 -4.48
N ILE A 297 1.66 -30.62 -3.34
CA ILE A 297 2.95 -30.07 -2.92
C ILE A 297 3.14 -30.40 -1.45
N THR A 298 4.33 -30.90 -1.11
CA THR A 298 4.79 -31.02 0.26
C THR A 298 6.03 -30.15 0.42
N VAL A 299 6.03 -29.28 1.43
CA VAL A 299 7.11 -28.34 1.67
C VAL A 299 7.89 -28.78 2.90
N GLU A 300 9.20 -28.89 2.76
CA GLU A 300 10.10 -29.14 3.88
C GLU A 300 10.28 -27.85 4.70
N VAL A 301 10.13 -27.97 6.03
CA VAL A 301 10.25 -26.83 6.96
C VAL A 301 11.61 -26.15 6.86
N SER A 302 12.70 -26.93 6.77
CA SER A 302 14.07 -26.41 6.67
C SER A 302 14.26 -25.54 5.41
N LYS A 303 13.74 -25.99 4.26
CA LYS A 303 13.77 -25.28 2.99
C LYS A 303 12.96 -23.99 3.05
N ALA A 304 11.76 -24.04 3.64
CA ALA A 304 10.92 -22.87 3.81
C ALA A 304 11.58 -21.82 4.71
N LEU A 305 12.17 -22.22 5.84
CA LEU A 305 12.91 -21.31 6.73
C LEU A 305 14.10 -20.64 6.02
N ALA A 306 14.90 -21.41 5.27
CA ALA A 306 16.02 -20.86 4.53
C ALA A 306 15.59 -19.83 3.47
N LEU A 307 14.49 -20.12 2.75
CA LEU A 307 13.90 -19.18 1.78
C LEU A 307 13.33 -17.94 2.47
N ALA A 308 12.61 -18.11 3.57
CA ALA A 308 12.05 -17.03 4.38
C ALA A 308 13.14 -16.10 4.92
N GLN A 309 14.20 -16.66 5.54
CA GLN A 309 15.33 -15.89 6.03
C GLN A 309 16.07 -15.12 4.92
N LYS A 310 16.16 -15.69 3.71
CA LYS A 310 16.80 -15.04 2.55
C LYS A 310 15.95 -13.93 1.95
N ASN A 311 14.65 -14.15 1.82
CA ASN A 311 13.80 -13.34 0.94
C ASN A 311 12.86 -12.39 1.69
N ASN A 312 12.43 -12.73 2.90
CA ASN A 312 11.37 -12.00 3.58
C ASN A 312 11.79 -10.55 3.91
N PRO A 313 10.93 -9.55 3.66
CA PRO A 313 11.25 -8.15 3.92
C PRO A 313 11.53 -7.84 5.40
N ASP A 314 10.97 -8.59 6.34
CA ASP A 314 11.14 -8.33 7.77
C ASP A 314 12.57 -8.59 8.23
N ILE A 315 13.28 -9.53 7.59
CA ILE A 315 14.71 -9.76 7.86
C ILE A 315 15.54 -8.51 7.53
N LEU A 316 15.25 -7.87 6.40
CA LEU A 316 15.89 -6.61 6.00
C LEU A 316 15.46 -5.46 6.93
N SER A 317 14.20 -5.43 7.35
CA SER A 317 13.69 -4.47 8.34
C SER A 317 14.43 -4.61 9.68
N TYR A 318 14.66 -5.82 10.18
CA TYR A 318 15.42 -6.08 11.41
C TYR A 318 16.87 -5.60 11.27
N GLN A 319 17.53 -5.90 10.14
CA GLN A 319 18.87 -5.40 9.86
C GLN A 319 18.91 -3.87 9.85
N ARG A 320 17.93 -3.22 9.21
CA ARG A 320 17.82 -1.76 9.18
C ARG A 320 17.62 -1.18 10.57
N GLN A 321 16.73 -1.74 11.38
CA GLN A 321 16.46 -1.29 12.75
C GLN A 321 17.72 -1.34 13.62
N LEU A 322 18.50 -2.43 13.53
CA LEU A 322 19.78 -2.55 14.23
C LEU A 322 20.82 -1.50 13.77
N LEU A 323 20.87 -1.21 12.46
CA LEU A 323 21.74 -0.17 11.91
C LEU A 323 21.32 1.24 12.37
N GLU A 324 20.03 1.53 12.40
CA GLU A 324 19.47 2.80 12.86
C GLU A 324 19.70 3.01 14.36
N ALA A 325 19.50 1.99 15.19
CA ALA A 325 19.79 2.06 16.62
C ALA A 325 21.29 2.31 16.90
N ARG A 326 22.19 1.61 16.19
CA ARG A 326 23.64 1.85 16.28
C ARG A 326 24.03 3.26 15.81
N ARG A 327 23.40 3.75 14.73
CA ARG A 327 23.58 5.13 14.24
C ARG A 327 23.23 6.13 15.33
N ASP A 328 22.12 5.93 16.03
CA ASP A 328 21.62 6.87 17.02
C ASP A 328 22.51 6.90 18.28
N VAL A 329 23.03 5.75 18.71
CA VAL A 329 24.07 5.68 19.76
C VAL A 329 25.33 6.42 19.34
N MET A 330 25.79 6.24 18.11
CA MET A 330 26.98 6.92 17.61
C MET A 330 26.77 8.43 17.46
N LYS A 331 25.59 8.86 17.02
CA LYS A 331 25.19 10.28 17.00
C LYS A 331 25.24 10.90 18.39
N ALA A 332 24.61 10.26 19.38
CA ALA A 332 24.61 10.74 20.76
C ALA A 332 26.02 10.73 21.38
N LYS A 333 26.85 9.73 21.05
CA LYS A 333 28.24 9.64 21.48
C LYS A 333 29.08 10.82 20.97
N GLN A 334 28.95 11.16 19.69
CA GLN A 334 29.72 12.23 19.06
C GLN A 334 29.27 13.62 19.54
N GLN A 335 27.96 13.82 19.75
CA GLN A 335 27.42 15.07 20.30
C GLN A 335 27.88 15.36 21.73
N LYS A 336 28.24 14.33 22.50
CA LYS A 336 28.80 14.47 23.86
C LYS A 336 30.27 14.93 23.85
N GLY A 337 31.00 14.71 22.76
CA GLY A 337 32.44 14.98 22.67
C GLY A 337 32.79 16.39 22.21
N ILE A 338 34.09 16.65 22.06
CA ILE A 338 34.61 17.83 21.36
C ILE A 338 34.20 17.73 19.89
N ASN A 339 33.63 18.79 19.35
CA ASN A 339 33.33 18.94 17.94
C ASN A 339 34.28 19.96 17.32
N ALA A 340 34.70 19.74 16.09
CA ALA A 340 35.59 20.64 15.38
C ALA A 340 35.15 20.78 13.91
N GLU A 341 35.41 21.93 13.31
CA GLU A 341 35.14 22.20 11.90
C GLU A 341 36.40 22.83 11.29
N LEU A 342 36.95 22.18 10.27
CA LEU A 342 37.99 22.75 9.43
C LEU A 342 37.33 23.42 8.23
N PHE A 343 37.55 24.72 8.08
CA PHE A 343 37.17 25.48 6.90
C PHE A 343 38.44 25.98 6.20
N ALA A 344 38.59 25.64 4.93
CA ALA A 344 39.66 26.15 4.09
C ALA A 344 39.09 26.66 2.78
N SER A 345 39.54 27.82 2.32
CA SER A 345 39.16 28.37 1.02
C SER A 345 40.32 29.13 0.38
N PHE A 346 40.42 29.02 -0.93
CA PHE A 346 41.40 29.68 -1.77
C PHE A 346 40.70 30.18 -3.03
N GLY A 347 40.94 31.42 -3.41
CA GLY A 347 40.34 32.01 -4.59
C GLY A 347 40.88 33.39 -4.90
N TYR A 348 40.10 34.10 -5.70
CA TYR A 348 40.39 35.46 -6.13
C TYR A 348 39.28 36.40 -5.71
N THR A 349 39.65 37.62 -5.34
CA THR A 349 38.69 38.71 -5.10
C THR A 349 39.17 40.00 -5.71
N GLN A 350 38.24 40.88 -6.07
CA GLN A 350 38.56 42.22 -6.51
C GLN A 350 37.44 43.18 -6.13
N ARG A 351 37.81 44.46 -5.97
CA ARG A 351 36.85 45.57 -5.89
C ARG A 351 37.18 46.63 -6.93
N ALA A 352 36.17 47.19 -7.59
CA ALA A 352 36.35 48.30 -8.52
C ALA A 352 35.08 49.17 -8.60
N SER A 353 35.21 50.38 -9.13
CA SER A 353 34.06 51.28 -9.35
C SER A 353 33.23 50.88 -10.57
N THR A 354 33.79 50.09 -11.49
CA THR A 354 33.08 49.56 -12.67
C THR A 354 33.07 48.04 -12.69
N PHE A 355 32.03 47.46 -13.29
CA PHE A 355 31.88 46.01 -13.39
C PHE A 355 33.05 45.32 -14.12
N PRO A 356 33.53 45.79 -15.29
CA PRO A 356 34.62 45.11 -16.00
C PRO A 356 35.95 45.12 -15.24
N GLU A 357 36.27 46.23 -14.58
CA GLU A 357 37.50 46.36 -13.78
C GLU A 357 37.48 45.43 -12.56
N ALA A 358 36.30 45.09 -12.05
CA ALA A 358 36.16 44.14 -10.95
C ALA A 358 36.53 42.70 -11.37
N TYR A 359 36.82 42.42 -12.64
CA TYR A 359 37.34 41.12 -13.09
C TYR A 359 38.80 41.19 -13.57
N GLN A 360 39.47 42.32 -13.38
CA GLN A 360 40.87 42.55 -13.76
C GLN A 360 41.77 42.67 -12.53
N ASN A 361 43.07 42.39 -12.70
CA ASN A 361 44.10 42.53 -11.64
C ASN A 361 43.70 41.89 -10.30
N LEU A 362 43.19 40.66 -10.36
CA LEU A 362 42.61 39.96 -9.22
C LEU A 362 43.60 39.79 -8.06
N LEU A 363 43.09 39.94 -6.84
CA LEU A 363 43.85 39.72 -5.61
C LEU A 363 43.63 38.29 -5.10
N ASN A 364 44.69 37.67 -4.58
CA ASN A 364 44.58 36.36 -3.94
C ASN A 364 43.78 36.48 -2.63
N GLN A 365 42.79 35.61 -2.45
CA GLN A 365 42.02 35.47 -1.22
C GLN A 365 42.23 34.08 -0.65
N GLN A 366 42.70 34.01 0.60
CA GLN A 366 42.98 32.74 1.28
C GLN A 366 42.44 32.81 2.70
N ARG A 367 41.78 31.74 3.15
CA ARG A 367 41.28 31.63 4.52
C ARG A 367 41.36 30.19 4.97
N VAL A 368 42.05 29.97 6.08
CA VAL A 368 42.06 28.69 6.79
C VAL A 368 41.61 28.97 8.22
N GLN A 369 40.59 28.25 8.66
CA GLN A 369 39.99 28.39 9.98
C GLN A 369 39.75 27.00 10.55
N VAL A 370 40.14 26.78 11.80
CA VAL A 370 39.70 25.62 12.57
C VAL A 370 38.89 26.13 13.76
N GLY A 371 37.61 25.80 13.78
CA GLY A 371 36.71 26.09 14.89
C GLY A 371 36.53 24.86 15.77
N PHE A 372 36.58 25.02 17.10
CA PHE A 372 36.29 23.96 18.05
C PHE A 372 35.12 24.38 18.95
N SER A 373 34.27 23.42 19.29
CA SER A 373 33.15 23.61 20.22
C SER A 373 33.15 22.48 21.23
N LEU A 374 33.35 22.81 22.51
CA LEU A 374 33.30 21.90 23.64
C LEU A 374 32.26 22.40 24.64
N PRO A 375 31.13 21.69 24.82
CA PRO A 375 30.21 22.01 25.92
C PRO A 375 30.87 21.69 27.26
N ILE A 376 31.11 22.71 28.09
CA ILE A 376 31.78 22.56 29.40
C ILE A 376 30.78 22.12 30.48
N LEU A 377 29.59 22.72 30.49
CA LEU A 377 28.54 22.43 31.46
C LEU A 377 27.20 22.31 30.74
N ASP A 378 26.61 21.11 30.76
CA ASP A 378 25.31 20.81 30.16
C ASP A 378 24.34 20.14 31.16
N TRP A 379 24.68 20.15 32.45
CA TRP A 379 23.94 19.51 33.54
C TRP A 379 23.64 18.02 33.30
N GLY A 380 24.50 17.32 32.56
CA GLY A 380 24.35 15.90 32.27
C GLY A 380 23.44 15.60 31.07
N LEU A 381 22.98 16.62 30.33
CA LEU A 381 22.09 16.47 29.18
C LEU A 381 22.66 15.49 28.13
N ASN A 382 23.90 15.66 27.68
CA ASN A 382 24.48 14.79 26.65
C ASN A 382 24.83 13.40 27.20
N LYS A 383 25.17 13.30 28.49
CA LYS A 383 25.34 12.00 29.17
C LYS A 383 24.01 11.23 29.21
N GLY A 384 22.91 11.92 29.54
CA GLY A 384 21.55 11.37 29.54
C GLY A 384 21.12 10.90 28.16
N LYS A 385 21.28 11.74 27.12
CA LYS A 385 20.97 11.38 25.73
C LYS A 385 21.76 10.17 25.25
N TYR A 386 23.06 10.08 25.58
CA TYR A 386 23.87 8.92 25.24
C TYR A 386 23.38 7.65 25.95
N LYS A 387 23.10 7.70 27.25
CA LYS A 387 22.58 6.56 28.02
C LYS A 387 21.19 6.12 27.54
N LEU A 388 20.32 7.06 27.20
CA LEU A 388 19.03 6.79 26.58
C LEU A 388 19.20 6.06 25.24
N ALA A 389 20.09 6.54 24.37
CA ALA A 389 20.37 5.89 23.09
C ALA A 389 20.90 4.46 23.29
N GLN A 390 21.80 4.23 24.26
CA GLN A 390 22.29 2.89 24.59
C GLN A 390 21.15 1.97 25.06
N SER A 391 20.27 2.46 25.93
CA SER A 391 19.11 1.69 26.38
C SER A 391 18.16 1.37 25.24
N ASN A 392 17.90 2.32 24.35
CA ASN A 392 17.06 2.12 23.17
C ASN A 392 17.68 1.10 22.20
N GLU A 393 19.01 1.09 22.03
CA GLU A 393 19.68 0.07 21.21
C GLU A 393 19.47 -1.34 21.77
N GLU A 394 19.55 -1.53 23.09
CA GLU A 394 19.31 -2.83 23.72
C GLU A 394 17.84 -3.27 23.61
N VAL A 395 16.88 -2.33 23.70
CA VAL A 395 15.46 -2.62 23.44
C VAL A 395 15.28 -3.08 21.99
N VAL A 396 15.86 -2.37 21.02
CA VAL A 396 15.77 -2.76 19.60
C VAL A 396 16.41 -4.12 19.35
N LYS A 397 17.59 -4.41 19.94
CA LYS A 397 18.24 -5.74 19.83
C LYS A 397 17.36 -6.85 20.39
N THR A 398 16.74 -6.61 21.54
CA THR A 398 15.87 -7.58 22.21
C THR A 398 14.61 -7.84 21.38
N ASN A 399 13.95 -6.78 20.89
CA ASN A 399 12.78 -6.89 20.04
C ASN A 399 13.11 -7.61 18.72
N VAL A 400 14.23 -7.28 18.07
CA VAL A 400 14.65 -7.97 16.84
C VAL A 400 14.88 -9.45 17.10
N ARG A 401 15.53 -9.83 18.20
CA ARG A 401 15.72 -11.24 18.56
C ARG A 401 14.38 -11.96 18.78
N GLN A 402 13.44 -11.34 19.50
CA GLN A 402 12.13 -11.92 19.72
C GLN A 402 11.35 -12.07 18.41
N ASN A 403 11.31 -11.02 17.59
CA ASN A 403 10.62 -11.03 16.31
C ASN A 403 11.20 -12.09 15.35
N GLN A 404 12.51 -12.36 15.39
CA GLN A 404 13.13 -13.44 14.62
C GLN A 404 12.62 -14.82 15.06
N ILE A 405 12.55 -15.06 16.38
CA ILE A 405 12.02 -16.32 16.93
C ILE A 405 10.55 -16.49 16.55
N ASP A 406 9.74 -15.44 16.72
CA ASP A 406 8.32 -15.46 16.39
C ASP A 406 8.10 -15.71 14.89
N PHE A 407 8.90 -15.08 14.03
CA PHE A 407 8.87 -15.28 12.59
C PHE A 407 9.23 -16.72 12.19
N GLU A 408 10.27 -17.30 12.80
CA GLU A 408 10.63 -18.70 12.55
C GLU A 408 9.50 -19.65 12.96
N GLN A 409 8.87 -19.40 14.12
CA GLN A 409 7.71 -20.18 14.57
C GLN A 409 6.52 -20.03 13.62
N GLU A 410 6.24 -18.81 13.13
CA GLU A 410 5.18 -18.56 12.16
C GLU A 410 5.39 -19.38 10.88
N VAL A 411 6.61 -19.39 10.33
CA VAL A 411 6.95 -20.18 9.14
C VAL A 411 6.76 -21.68 9.39
N ILE A 412 7.24 -22.19 10.53
CA ILE A 412 7.11 -23.62 10.90
C ILE A 412 5.63 -24.02 10.98
N LEU A 413 4.81 -23.24 11.69
CA LEU A 413 3.38 -23.51 11.85
C LEU A 413 2.63 -23.42 10.53
N ASN A 414 2.96 -22.43 9.68
CA ASN A 414 2.34 -22.26 8.38
C ASN A 414 2.64 -23.44 7.45
N VAL A 415 3.90 -23.91 7.40
CA VAL A 415 4.29 -25.09 6.61
C VAL A 415 3.59 -26.35 7.11
N ALA A 416 3.56 -26.56 8.43
CA ALA A 416 2.88 -27.70 9.03
C ALA A 416 1.38 -27.72 8.68
N GLN A 417 0.71 -26.56 8.78
CA GLN A 417 -0.70 -26.43 8.43
C GLN A 417 -0.94 -26.59 6.93
N PHE A 418 -0.08 -26.03 6.07
CA PHE A 418 -0.18 -26.16 4.62
C PHE A 418 -0.04 -27.62 4.17
N ASN A 419 0.91 -28.36 4.71
CA ASN A 419 1.16 -29.76 4.34
C ASN A 419 -0.03 -30.68 4.67
N LEU A 420 -0.91 -30.31 5.60
CA LEU A 420 -2.14 -31.05 5.90
C LEU A 420 -3.27 -30.78 4.90
N GLN A 421 -3.19 -29.72 4.08
CA GLN A 421 -4.32 -29.26 3.28
C GLN A 421 -4.66 -30.19 2.10
N ASP A 422 -3.69 -30.93 1.54
CA ASP A 422 -3.96 -31.89 0.46
C ASP A 422 -4.93 -32.99 0.93
N ASP A 423 -4.63 -33.58 2.09
CA ASP A 423 -5.49 -34.59 2.72
C ASP A 423 -6.86 -34.02 3.12
N GLN A 424 -6.90 -32.81 3.67
CA GLN A 424 -8.18 -32.17 4.07
C GLN A 424 -9.10 -31.93 2.86
N VAL A 425 -8.55 -31.44 1.74
CA VAL A 425 -9.32 -31.25 0.51
C VAL A 425 -9.78 -32.60 -0.05
N ALA A 426 -8.92 -33.63 -0.05
CA ALA A 426 -9.27 -34.96 -0.54
C ALA A 426 -10.39 -35.61 0.30
N ILE A 427 -10.30 -35.53 1.63
CA ILE A 427 -11.32 -36.02 2.56
C ILE A 427 -12.64 -35.27 2.36
N ALA A 428 -12.60 -33.94 2.26
CA ALA A 428 -13.80 -33.12 2.08
C ALA A 428 -14.49 -33.39 0.73
N ALA A 429 -13.73 -33.56 -0.36
CA ALA A 429 -14.26 -33.92 -1.67
C ALA A 429 -14.97 -35.29 -1.65
N LYS A 430 -14.36 -36.28 -0.97
CA LYS A 430 -14.95 -37.61 -0.81
C LYS A 430 -16.21 -37.57 0.06
N ALA A 431 -16.20 -36.79 1.14
CA ALA A 431 -17.34 -36.59 2.02
C ALA A 431 -18.53 -35.96 1.27
N ASP A 432 -18.29 -34.92 0.45
CA ASP A 432 -19.31 -34.31 -0.42
C ASP A 432 -19.94 -35.33 -1.37
N THR A 433 -19.11 -36.13 -2.04
CA THR A 433 -19.58 -37.18 -2.96
C THR A 433 -20.44 -38.23 -2.25
N ILE A 434 -20.03 -38.67 -1.05
CA ILE A 434 -20.76 -39.67 -0.26
C ILE A 434 -22.08 -39.10 0.25
N ALA A 435 -22.07 -37.88 0.81
CA ALA A 435 -23.26 -37.24 1.35
C ALA A 435 -24.30 -36.96 0.25
N HIS A 436 -23.85 -36.57 -0.95
CA HIS A 436 -24.72 -36.43 -2.12
C HIS A 436 -25.40 -37.76 -2.49
N LYS A 437 -24.65 -38.86 -2.60
CA LYS A 437 -25.21 -40.18 -2.89
C LYS A 437 -26.18 -40.64 -1.80
N ARG A 438 -25.83 -40.43 -0.52
CA ARG A 438 -26.70 -40.76 0.62
C ARG A 438 -28.03 -40.03 0.54
N TYR A 439 -28.01 -38.71 0.27
CA TYR A 439 -29.23 -37.92 0.12
C TYR A 439 -30.14 -38.48 -0.99
N GLN A 440 -29.60 -38.84 -2.15
CA GLN A 440 -30.40 -39.41 -3.25
C GLN A 440 -31.09 -40.72 -2.86
N VAL A 441 -30.36 -41.62 -2.17
CA VAL A 441 -30.92 -42.90 -1.68
C VAL A 441 -32.00 -42.66 -0.63
N THR A 442 -31.74 -41.76 0.32
CA THR A 442 -32.68 -41.40 1.39
C THR A 442 -33.95 -40.77 0.82
N LYS A 443 -33.83 -39.81 -0.10
CA LYS A 443 -34.98 -39.21 -0.80
C LYS A 443 -35.87 -40.26 -1.46
N GLN A 444 -35.28 -41.25 -2.11
CA GLN A 444 -36.04 -42.27 -2.84
C GLN A 444 -36.77 -43.20 -1.86
N ARG A 445 -36.13 -43.56 -0.75
CA ARG A 445 -36.76 -44.33 0.34
C ARG A 445 -37.91 -43.58 1.01
N PHE A 446 -37.82 -42.25 1.14
CA PHE A 446 -38.89 -41.43 1.70
C PHE A 446 -40.13 -41.45 0.79
N LEU A 447 -39.93 -41.32 -0.52
CA LEU A 447 -41.01 -41.32 -1.51
C LEU A 447 -41.82 -42.63 -1.52
N ILE A 448 -41.18 -43.77 -1.23
CA ILE A 448 -41.85 -45.07 -1.09
C ILE A 448 -42.32 -45.37 0.35
N GLY A 449 -42.27 -44.38 1.25
CA GLY A 449 -42.76 -44.48 2.63
C GLY A 449 -41.94 -45.39 3.54
N LYS A 450 -40.67 -45.67 3.22
CA LYS A 450 -39.81 -46.59 3.98
C LYS A 450 -38.95 -45.93 5.06
N ILE A 451 -38.93 -44.60 5.11
CA ILE A 451 -38.19 -43.83 6.14
C ILE A 451 -39.01 -42.62 6.60
N SER A 452 -38.61 -42.04 7.73
CA SER A 452 -39.27 -40.88 8.31
C SER A 452 -38.84 -39.57 7.65
N VAL A 453 -39.60 -38.51 7.94
CA VAL A 453 -39.25 -37.12 7.59
C VAL A 453 -37.91 -36.70 8.24
N LEU A 454 -37.65 -37.18 9.46
CA LEU A 454 -36.44 -36.89 10.20
C LEU A 454 -35.19 -37.41 9.48
N ASP A 455 -35.22 -38.67 9.02
CA ASP A 455 -34.11 -39.30 8.30
C ASP A 455 -33.77 -38.54 7.01
N LEU A 456 -34.80 -38.10 6.28
CA LEU A 456 -34.64 -37.29 5.08
C LEU A 456 -34.02 -35.92 5.39
N ASN A 457 -34.43 -35.29 6.49
CA ASN A 457 -33.91 -33.99 6.90
C ASN A 457 -32.41 -34.08 7.29
N VAL A 458 -32.05 -35.11 8.05
CA VAL A 458 -30.66 -35.37 8.43
C VAL A 458 -29.78 -35.55 7.18
N ALA A 459 -30.20 -36.39 6.23
CA ALA A 459 -29.43 -36.61 5.01
C ALA A 459 -29.31 -35.36 4.12
N ASP A 460 -30.34 -34.52 4.06
CA ASP A 460 -30.29 -33.25 3.31
C ASP A 460 -29.33 -32.25 3.95
N THR A 461 -29.41 -32.11 5.28
CA THR A 461 -28.52 -31.23 6.05
C THR A 461 -27.06 -31.66 5.93
N GLU A 462 -26.76 -32.95 6.07
CA GLU A 462 -25.40 -33.47 5.91
C GLU A 462 -24.83 -33.24 4.51
N LYS A 463 -25.64 -33.41 3.45
CA LYS A 463 -25.27 -33.10 2.07
C LYS A 463 -24.86 -31.63 1.92
N ASP A 464 -25.67 -30.71 2.45
CA ASP A 464 -25.38 -29.27 2.37
C ASP A 464 -24.13 -28.89 3.18
N VAL A 465 -23.94 -29.47 4.37
CA VAL A 465 -22.76 -29.27 5.20
C VAL A 465 -21.50 -29.80 4.52
N ALA A 466 -21.54 -31.00 3.95
CA ALA A 466 -20.40 -31.59 3.25
C ALA A 466 -20.00 -30.77 2.02
N ARG A 467 -20.99 -30.27 1.26
CA ARG A 467 -20.74 -29.41 0.10
C ARG A 467 -20.07 -28.10 0.47
N ARG A 468 -20.54 -27.42 1.53
CA ARG A 468 -19.87 -26.23 2.10
C ARG A 468 -18.47 -26.55 2.64
N GLY A 469 -18.30 -27.71 3.26
CA GLY A 469 -17.03 -28.20 3.79
C GLY A 469 -15.97 -28.32 2.70
N TYR A 470 -16.32 -28.87 1.52
CA TYR A 470 -15.40 -28.99 0.40
C TYR A 470 -14.91 -27.63 -0.12
N ILE A 471 -15.80 -26.67 -0.34
CA ILE A 471 -15.41 -25.32 -0.77
C ILE A 471 -14.57 -24.60 0.29
N SER A 472 -14.87 -24.81 1.58
CA SER A 472 -14.09 -24.25 2.69
C SER A 472 -12.69 -24.86 2.75
N ALA A 473 -12.54 -26.16 2.49
CA ALA A 473 -11.24 -26.83 2.41
C ALA A 473 -10.40 -26.29 1.23
N LEU A 474 -11.00 -26.09 0.05
CA LEU A 474 -10.33 -25.46 -1.10
C LEU A 474 -9.85 -24.05 -0.76
N ARG A 475 -10.71 -23.24 -0.11
CA ARG A 475 -10.32 -21.91 0.36
C ARG A 475 -9.11 -21.98 1.27
N GLN A 476 -9.13 -22.88 2.26
CA GLN A 476 -8.07 -22.99 3.23
C GLN A 476 -6.73 -23.41 2.61
N TYR A 477 -6.76 -24.34 1.65
CA TYR A 477 -5.59 -24.72 0.85
C TYR A 477 -4.96 -23.50 0.18
N TRP A 478 -5.73 -22.73 -0.59
CA TRP A 478 -5.21 -21.57 -1.32
C TRP A 478 -4.78 -20.44 -0.39
N SER A 479 -5.49 -20.22 0.72
CA SER A 479 -5.12 -19.25 1.74
C SER A 479 -3.76 -19.58 2.38
N TYR A 480 -3.52 -20.84 2.77
CA TYR A 480 -2.21 -21.25 3.27
C TYR A 480 -1.13 -21.21 2.20
N TYR A 481 -1.46 -21.56 0.95
CA TYR A 481 -0.51 -21.47 -0.16
C TYR A 481 0.02 -20.05 -0.37
N PHE A 482 -0.87 -19.05 -0.45
CA PHE A 482 -0.45 -17.65 -0.64
C PHE A 482 0.16 -17.06 0.64
N SER A 483 -0.23 -17.53 1.82
CA SER A 483 0.45 -17.17 3.07
C SER A 483 1.89 -17.69 3.10
N LEU A 484 2.13 -18.94 2.70
CA LEU A 484 3.47 -19.51 2.60
C LEU A 484 4.34 -18.79 1.55
N ARG A 485 3.75 -18.49 0.38
CA ARG A 485 4.41 -17.68 -0.65
C ARG A 485 4.77 -16.30 -0.14
N ARG A 486 3.88 -15.66 0.62
CA ARG A 486 4.13 -14.35 1.21
C ARG A 486 5.32 -14.39 2.19
N LEU A 487 5.34 -15.38 3.09
CA LEU A 487 6.43 -15.54 4.08
C LEU A 487 7.79 -15.83 3.43
N THR A 488 7.82 -16.60 2.35
CA THR A 488 9.06 -17.07 1.70
C THR A 488 9.46 -16.28 0.46
N LEU A 489 8.54 -15.46 -0.07
CA LEU A 489 8.56 -14.86 -1.41
C LEU A 489 9.05 -15.85 -2.48
N HIS A 490 8.57 -17.09 -2.39
CA HIS A 490 8.91 -18.19 -3.29
C HIS A 490 7.65 -18.94 -3.70
N ASP A 491 7.51 -19.21 -4.99
CA ASP A 491 6.41 -19.98 -5.55
C ASP A 491 6.79 -21.46 -5.59
N PHE A 492 6.19 -22.26 -4.70
CA PHE A 492 6.47 -23.70 -4.59
C PHE A 492 5.84 -24.54 -5.71
N ILE A 493 4.89 -24.01 -6.49
CA ILE A 493 4.38 -24.70 -7.69
C ILE A 493 5.43 -24.60 -8.80
N THR A 494 5.94 -23.40 -9.04
CA THR A 494 6.89 -23.13 -10.14
C THR A 494 8.37 -23.28 -9.75
N GLN A 495 8.66 -23.45 -8.45
CA GLN A 495 9.99 -23.52 -7.84
C GLN A 495 10.86 -22.30 -8.16
N LYS A 496 10.27 -21.10 -8.15
CA LYS A 496 10.95 -19.84 -8.46
C LYS A 496 10.73 -18.79 -7.38
N ASP A 497 11.80 -18.05 -7.07
CA ASP A 497 11.71 -16.85 -6.23
C ASP A 497 10.83 -15.81 -6.94
N LEU A 498 9.94 -15.16 -6.18
CA LEU A 498 9.09 -14.11 -6.71
C LEU A 498 9.95 -12.92 -7.11
N SER A 499 9.72 -12.44 -8.33
CA SER A 499 10.42 -11.28 -8.87
C SER A 499 9.55 -10.57 -9.89
N VAL A 500 9.80 -9.27 -10.04
CA VAL A 500 9.15 -8.40 -11.01
C VAL A 500 10.19 -7.47 -11.62
N ASP A 501 9.87 -6.93 -12.79
CA ASP A 501 10.66 -5.87 -13.38
C ASP A 501 10.39 -4.55 -12.63
N PHE A 502 11.22 -4.28 -11.63
CA PHE A 502 11.12 -3.06 -10.82
C PHE A 502 11.33 -1.78 -11.62
N THR A 503 11.96 -1.84 -12.79
CA THR A 503 12.15 -0.66 -13.65
C THR A 503 10.85 -0.26 -14.32
N LYS A 504 10.07 -1.23 -14.82
CA LYS A 504 8.73 -0.99 -15.37
C LYS A 504 7.73 -0.47 -14.34
N LEU A 505 7.92 -0.78 -13.05
CA LEU A 505 7.03 -0.29 -12.00
C LEU A 505 7.17 1.21 -11.73
N VAL A 506 8.29 1.81 -12.11
CA VAL A 506 8.61 3.22 -11.83
C VAL A 506 8.34 4.13 -13.02
N GLN A 507 8.36 3.59 -14.24
CA GLN A 507 7.71 4.19 -15.41
C GLN A 507 6.20 4.28 -15.15
#